data_AF-A0A948WMI0-F1
#
_entry.id   AF-A0A948WMI0-F1
#
_cell.length_a   1.000
_cell.length_b   1.000
_cell.length_c   1.000
_cell.angle_alpha   90.00
_cell.angle_beta   90.00
_cell.angle_gamma   90.00
#
_symmetry.space_group_name_H-M   'P 1'
#
loop_
_entity.id
_entity.type
_entity.pdbx_description
1 polymer ?
#
loop_
_entity_poly.entity_id
_entity_poly.type
_entity_poly.pdbx_seq_one_letter_code
_entity_poly.pdbx_strand_id
1 'polypeptide(L)' 'MKMPYLLQRIDDEQDLQEEIEKKQDEFLDVYSLYLRTRIAWVRDELKLKAYELHLLDPAFAFQIS' A
#
# COMPACT_ATOMS: atom_id res chain seq x y z
N MET A 1 20.08 28.38 -14.54
CA MET A 1 18.88 28.13 -15.37
C MET A 1 18.56 26.64 -15.29
N LYS A 2 17.28 26.28 -15.04
CA LYS A 2 16.66 24.93 -15.07
C LYS A 2 17.18 23.87 -14.07
N MET A 3 16.78 24.00 -12.80
CA MET A 3 16.77 22.89 -11.80
C MET A 3 15.40 22.62 -11.10
N PRO A 4 14.26 23.30 -11.39
CA PRO A 4 13.05 23.09 -10.57
C PRO A 4 12.40 21.72 -10.78
N TYR A 5 12.50 21.15 -11.98
CA TYR A 5 11.83 19.89 -12.32
C TYR A 5 12.48 18.65 -11.71
N LEU A 6 13.77 18.72 -11.35
CA LEU A 6 14.45 17.59 -10.70
C LEU A 6 14.10 17.53 -9.22
N LEU A 7 14.06 18.67 -8.54
CA LEU A 7 13.64 18.76 -7.14
C LEU A 7 12.17 18.31 -6.99
N GLN A 8 11.28 18.81 -7.85
CA GLN A 8 9.87 18.42 -7.83
C GLN A 8 9.68 16.90 -8.03
N ARG A 9 10.44 16.27 -8.94
CA ARG A 9 10.36 14.82 -9.14
C ARG A 9 10.86 14.01 -7.95
N ILE A 10 11.91 14.47 -7.28
CA ILE A 10 12.46 13.79 -6.11
C ILE A 10 11.46 13.89 -4.93
N ASP A 11 10.84 15.06 -4.75
CA ASP A 11 9.79 15.26 -3.75
C ASP A 11 8.56 14.37 -4.07
N ASP A 12 8.09 14.35 -5.32
CA ASP A 12 6.97 13.51 -5.75
C ASP A 12 7.26 11.99 -5.56
N GLU A 13 8.50 11.55 -5.81
CA GLU A 13 8.94 10.16 -5.59
C GLU A 13 9.02 9.80 -4.10
N GLN A 14 9.47 10.73 -3.25
CA GLN A 14 9.50 10.52 -1.79
C GLN A 14 8.08 10.47 -1.20
N ASP A 15 7.21 11.40 -1.61
CA ASP A 15 5.81 11.43 -1.17
C ASP A 15 5.07 10.14 -1.56
N LEU A 16 5.31 9.63 -2.78
CA LEU A 16 4.74 8.36 -3.23
C LEU A 16 5.26 7.18 -2.41
N GLN A 17 6.56 7.15 -2.10
CA GLN A 17 7.16 6.10 -1.30
C GLN A 17 6.60 6.08 0.13
N GLU A 18 6.45 7.25 0.76
CA GLU A 18 5.83 7.37 2.08
C GLU A 18 4.37 6.92 2.08
N GLU A 19 3.62 7.22 1.01
CA GLU A 19 2.24 6.75 0.87
C GLU A 19 2.18 5.22 0.70
N ILE A 20 3.07 4.63 -0.08
CA ILE A 20 3.19 3.17 -0.24
C ILE A 20 3.48 2.51 1.12
N GLU A 21 4.47 3.01 1.86
CA GLU A 21 4.82 2.46 3.18
C GLU A 21 3.65 2.51 4.15
N LYS A 22 2.96 3.66 4.22
CA LYS A 22 1.76 3.80 5.06
C LYS A 22 0.66 2.81 4.67
N LYS A 23 0.43 2.62 3.36
CA LYS A 23 -0.56 1.67 2.87
C LYS A 23 -0.18 0.22 3.18
N GLN A 24 1.12 -0.11 3.16
CA GLN A 24 1.63 -1.42 3.55
C GLN A 24 1.38 -1.69 5.03
N ASP A 25 1.61 -0.71 5.91
CA ASP A 25 1.31 -0.82 7.34
C ASP A 25 -0.20 -1.04 7.59
N GLU A 26 -1.07 -0.24 6.95
CA GLU A 26 -2.52 -0.42 7.03
C GLU A 26 -2.96 -1.84 6.60
N PHE A 27 -2.36 -2.34 5.53
CA PHE A 27 -2.63 -3.69 5.03
C PHE A 27 -2.19 -4.77 6.03
N LEU A 28 -1.01 -4.63 6.63
CA LEU A 28 -0.50 -5.57 7.63
C LEU A 28 -1.36 -5.61 8.89
N ASP A 29 -1.88 -4.46 9.32
CA ASP A 29 -2.81 -4.38 10.45
C ASP A 29 -4.10 -5.18 10.18
N VAL A 30 -4.73 -4.96 9.02
CA VAL A 30 -5.94 -5.70 8.62
C VAL A 30 -5.62 -7.19 8.44
N TYR A 31 -4.46 -7.53 7.90
CA TYR A 31 -4.05 -8.93 7.74
C TYR A 31 -3.88 -9.61 9.10
N SER A 32 -3.22 -8.94 10.05
CA SER A 32 -3.05 -9.46 11.40
C SER A 32 -4.40 -9.69 12.09
N LEU A 33 -5.37 -8.79 11.87
CA LEU A 33 -6.73 -8.93 12.37
C LEU A 33 -7.45 -10.13 11.73
N TYR A 34 -7.32 -10.31 10.41
CA TYR A 34 -7.88 -11.45 9.71
C TYR A 34 -7.30 -12.77 10.23
N LEU A 35 -5.99 -12.85 10.44
CA LEU A 35 -5.34 -14.06 10.96
C LEU A 35 -5.85 -14.45 12.36
N ARG A 36 -6.10 -13.46 13.21
CA ARG A 36 -6.62 -13.67 14.57
C ARG A 36 -8.10 -14.04 14.62
N THR A 37 -8.90 -13.40 13.78
CA THR A 37 -10.37 -13.48 13.88
C THR A 37 -11.01 -14.43 12.87
N ARG A 38 -10.36 -14.63 11.71
CA ARG A 38 -10.87 -15.37 10.55
C ARG A 38 -12.23 -14.89 10.05
N ILE A 39 -12.61 -13.65 10.38
CA ILE A 39 -13.91 -13.12 9.99
C ILE A 39 -13.93 -12.78 8.50
N ALA A 40 -15.00 -13.18 7.81
CA ALA A 40 -15.16 -13.01 6.37
C ALA A 40 -15.11 -11.54 5.91
N TRP A 41 -15.73 -10.60 6.63
CA TRP A 41 -15.73 -9.19 6.24
C TRP A 41 -14.31 -8.57 6.29
N VAL A 42 -13.48 -9.02 7.24
CA VAL A 42 -12.08 -8.59 7.33
C VAL A 42 -11.27 -9.11 6.13
N ARG A 43 -11.60 -10.30 5.62
CA ARG A 43 -10.98 -10.83 4.39
C ARG A 43 -11.29 -9.96 3.17
N ASP A 44 -12.51 -9.43 3.09
CA ASP A 44 -12.93 -8.60 1.96
C ASP A 44 -12.27 -7.20 2.03
N GLU A 45 -12.19 -6.62 3.23
CA GLU A 45 -11.40 -5.40 3.48
C GLU A 45 -9.92 -5.60 3.10
N LEU A 46 -9.36 -6.75 3.47
CA LEU A 46 -7.98 -7.08 3.17
C LEU A 46 -7.70 -7.20 1.67
N LYS A 47 -8.66 -7.73 0.89
CA LYS A 47 -8.57 -7.77 -0.58
C LYS A 47 -8.62 -6.37 -1.17
N LEU A 48 -9.48 -5.50 -0.65
CA LEU A 48 -9.56 -4.10 -1.09
C LEU A 48 -8.23 -3.38 -0.85
N LYS A 49 -7.66 -3.53 0.34
CA LYS A 49 -6.34 -2.95 0.68
C LYS A 49 -5.21 -3.50 -0.19
N ALA A 50 -5.21 -4.81 -0.46
CA ALA A 50 -4.24 -5.40 -1.38
C ALA A 50 -4.34 -4.82 -2.80
N TYR A 51 -5.56 -4.53 -3.27
CA TYR A 51 -5.79 -3.90 -4.57
C TYR A 51 -5.33 -2.43 -4.58
N GLU A 52 -5.63 -1.66 -3.54
CA GLU A 52 -5.11 -0.28 -3.39
C GLU A 52 -3.59 -0.23 -3.45
N LEU A 53 -2.92 -1.14 -2.74
CA LEU A 53 -1.47 -1.27 -2.75
C LEU A 53 -0.94 -1.65 -4.13
N HIS A 54 -1.57 -2.60 -4.81
CA HIS A 54 -1.14 -3.02 -6.15
C HIS A 54 -1.25 -1.89 -7.19
N LEU A 55 -2.20 -0.97 -7.01
CA LEU A 55 -2.32 0.21 -7.89
C LEU A 55 -1.17 1.20 -7.69
N LEU A 56 -0.65 1.31 -6.47
CA LEU A 56 0.46 2.22 -6.13
C LEU A 56 1.82 1.58 -6.38
N ASP A 57 1.95 0.29 -6.06
CA ASP A 57 3.13 -0.53 -6.30
C ASP A 57 2.72 -1.81 -7.07
N PRO A 58 2.84 -1.82 -8.41
CA PRO A 58 2.51 -3.00 -9.21
C PRO A 58 3.37 -4.23 -8.91
N ALA A 59 4.51 -4.07 -8.22
CA ALA A 59 5.33 -5.19 -7.78
C ALA A 59 4.75 -5.88 -6.53
N PHE A 60 3.85 -5.21 -5.81
CA PHE A 60 3.15 -5.79 -4.68
C PHE A 60 2.23 -6.92 -5.15
N ALA A 61 2.48 -8.13 -4.65
CA ALA A 61 1.68 -9.32 -4.90
C ALA A 61 1.30 -9.98 -3.58
N PHE A 62 0.01 -10.28 -3.41
CA PHE A 62 -0.50 -10.91 -2.21
C PHE A 62 -1.54 -11.97 -2.55
N GLN A 63 -1.39 -13.15 -1.95
CA GLN A 63 -2.32 -14.26 -2.12
C GLN A 63 -2.86 -14.70 -0.77
N ILE A 64 -4.19 -14.77 -0.66
CA ILE A 64 -4.88 -15.36 0.47
C ILE A 64 -5.37 -16.75 0.13
N SER A 65 -5.08 -17.69 1.03
CA SER A 65 -5.61 -19.06 1.03
C SER A 65 -6.93 -19.15 1.80
#